data_AF-A0A5D4H512-F1
#
_entry.id   AF-A0A5D4H512-F1
#
_cell.length_a   1.000
_cell.length_b   1.000
_cell.length_c   1.000
_cell.angle_alpha   90.00
_cell.angle_beta   90.00
_cell.angle_gamma   90.00
#
_symmetry.space_group_name_H-M   'P 1'
#
loop_
_entity.id
_entity.type
_entity.pdbx_description
1 polymer ?
#
loop_
_entity_poly.entity_id
_entity_poly.type
_entity_poly.pdbx_seq_one_letter_code
_entity_poly.pdbx_strand_id
1 'polypeptide(L)'
;MNRFWTGYILFFIFIFPMIFEYLPWVFSGNYGFGTRTSPWMAIAYLAVGTIAWICFIFWSYRSFIRPASKQYNDAKSIVKEGIPVVAHVEKKSIKKETDDYQVLDLEISLQNLSGTLVRIPYEISDTRSEKKRFEVGEFIKMRMDPKLRPPIIVPEDVQVKKNNNIIRRRYGAFVGLIAFAVGYLIFSYWLQNGGNGWRFLHFWHPWVTIPFWGLFFGVLIVNVVMGGLLGSFFGGTNNEMELVFKGKPAHASVIDASQTGTYINEQPQIKFKVEFLDDSGQLRTASFKKIVSLMDLHKIDREERIILYLPENPSEVIFAEEYV
;
A
#
# COMPACT_ATOMS: atom_id res chain seq x y z
N MET A 1 -9.72 4.11 -3.02
CA MET A 1 -9.92 5.56 -3.30
C MET A 1 -11.01 5.73 -4.36
N ASN A 2 -12.05 6.53 -4.10
CA ASN A 2 -13.11 6.78 -5.08
C ASN A 2 -12.54 7.54 -6.30
N ARG A 3 -13.09 7.32 -7.51
CA ARG A 3 -12.66 8.01 -8.75
C ARG A 3 -12.68 9.53 -8.61
N PHE A 4 -13.60 10.05 -7.78
CA PHE A 4 -13.69 11.45 -7.41
C PHE A 4 -12.38 12.01 -6.82
N TRP A 5 -11.84 11.39 -5.77
CA TRP A 5 -10.64 11.86 -5.09
C TRP A 5 -9.41 11.86 -6.00
N THR A 6 -9.29 10.85 -6.86
CA THR A 6 -8.22 10.82 -7.87
C THR A 6 -8.34 11.97 -8.86
N GLY A 7 -9.54 12.23 -9.39
CA GLY A 7 -9.78 13.36 -10.29
C GLY A 7 -9.53 14.71 -9.63
N TYR A 8 -10.01 14.87 -8.39
CA TYR A 8 -9.80 16.06 -7.58
C TYR A 8 -8.30 16.36 -7.39
N ILE A 9 -7.50 15.37 -7.01
CA ILE A 9 -6.06 15.61 -6.80
C ILE A 9 -5.34 15.89 -8.13
N LEU A 10 -5.69 15.19 -9.21
CA LEU A 10 -5.12 15.48 -10.53
C LEU A 10 -5.44 16.91 -10.99
N PHE A 11 -6.64 17.42 -10.70
CA PHE A 11 -6.99 18.81 -10.96
C PHE A 11 -6.05 19.77 -10.20
N PHE A 12 -5.83 19.55 -8.91
CA PHE A 12 -4.95 20.41 -8.11
C PHE A 12 -3.47 20.31 -8.49
N ILE A 13 -3.01 19.16 -8.98
CA ILE A 13 -1.62 19.00 -9.44
C ILE A 13 -1.41 19.67 -10.79
N PHE A 14 -2.29 19.39 -11.77
CA PHE A 14 -2.03 19.77 -13.17
C PHE A 14 -2.77 21.03 -13.59
N ILE A 15 -4.06 21.15 -13.26
CA ILE A 15 -4.92 22.21 -13.80
C ILE A 15 -4.84 23.48 -12.96
N PHE A 16 -4.90 23.33 -11.63
CA PHE A 16 -4.93 24.47 -10.71
C PHE A 16 -3.72 25.42 -10.85
N PRO A 17 -2.47 24.96 -10.98
CA PRO A 17 -1.34 25.86 -11.21
C PRO A 17 -1.46 26.63 -12.53
N MET A 18 -1.97 25.99 -13.58
CA MET A 18 -2.15 26.62 -14.90
C MET A 18 -3.17 27.77 -14.88
N ILE A 19 -4.18 27.70 -14.00
CA ILE A 19 -5.18 28.77 -13.85
C ILE A 19 -4.50 30.09 -13.50
N PHE A 20 -3.56 30.09 -12.55
CA PHE A 20 -2.89 31.33 -12.13
C PHE A 20 -2.02 31.95 -13.22
N GLU A 21 -1.54 31.14 -14.16
CA GLU A 21 -0.68 31.59 -15.25
C GLU A 21 -1.49 32.20 -16.40
N TYR A 22 -2.52 31.50 -16.86
CA TYR A 22 -3.23 31.87 -18.10
C TYR A 22 -4.49 32.69 -17.87
N LEU A 23 -5.15 32.56 -16.73
CA LEU A 23 -6.40 33.27 -16.47
C LEU A 23 -6.20 34.80 -16.45
N PRO A 24 -5.12 35.34 -15.83
CA PRO A 24 -4.82 36.77 -15.94
C PRO A 24 -4.58 37.23 -17.38
N TRP A 25 -3.93 36.43 -18.21
CA TRP A 25 -3.70 36.73 -19.63
C TRP A 25 -5.02 36.85 -20.40
N VAL A 26 -5.98 35.95 -20.15
CA VAL A 26 -7.31 35.98 -20.79
C VAL A 26 -8.12 37.22 -20.37
N PHE A 27 -8.11 37.58 -19.08
CA PHE A 27 -8.99 38.65 -18.56
C PHE A 27 -8.38 40.05 -18.60
N SER A 28 -7.06 40.18 -18.58
CA SER A 28 -6.39 41.48 -18.46
C SER A 28 -5.42 41.80 -19.61
N GLY A 29 -5.20 40.86 -20.54
CA GLY A 29 -4.22 41.00 -21.63
C GLY A 29 -2.76 41.03 -21.16
N ASN A 30 -2.51 40.97 -19.85
CA ASN A 30 -1.20 40.86 -19.25
C ASN A 30 -0.91 39.40 -18.90
N TYR A 31 0.29 38.92 -19.22
CA TYR A 31 0.82 37.69 -18.65
C TYR A 31 0.73 37.78 -17.11
N GLY A 32 0.33 36.69 -16.44
CA GLY A 32 -0.02 36.64 -15.01
C GLY A 32 1.07 37.04 -14.02
N PHE A 33 1.39 36.21 -13.03
CA PHE A 33 2.36 36.55 -11.99
C PHE A 33 3.77 36.82 -12.58
N GLY A 34 4.06 38.06 -12.91
CA GLY A 34 5.43 38.56 -12.99
C GLY A 34 5.97 38.81 -14.39
N THR A 35 6.60 39.98 -14.46
CA THR A 35 7.57 40.43 -15.43
C THR A 35 8.58 39.36 -15.84
N ARG A 36 9.04 39.45 -17.09
CA ARG A 36 10.13 38.63 -17.63
C ARG A 36 11.27 38.51 -16.63
N THR A 37 11.67 37.29 -16.29
CA THR A 37 12.78 37.06 -15.38
C THR A 37 14.11 37.46 -16.02
N SER A 38 15.13 37.67 -15.19
CA SER A 38 16.49 37.85 -15.72
C SER A 38 16.95 36.57 -16.42
N PRO A 39 17.82 36.66 -17.45
CA PRO A 39 18.27 35.48 -18.20
C PRO A 39 18.85 34.39 -17.30
N TRP A 40 19.64 34.77 -16.29
CA TRP A 40 20.22 33.83 -15.33
C TRP A 40 19.17 33.14 -14.46
N MET A 41 18.16 33.88 -13.99
CA MET A 41 17.08 33.29 -13.20
C MET A 41 16.22 32.34 -14.05
N ALA A 42 15.96 32.68 -15.31
CA ALA A 42 15.23 31.81 -16.24
C ALA A 42 15.94 30.45 -16.43
N ILE A 43 17.27 30.47 -16.60
CA ILE A 43 18.08 29.26 -16.70
C ILE A 43 18.06 28.48 -15.39
N ALA A 44 18.15 29.15 -14.25
CA ALA A 44 18.05 28.51 -12.94
C ALA A 44 16.70 27.80 -12.76
N TYR A 45 15.58 28.45 -13.12
CA TYR A 45 14.25 27.83 -13.06
C TYR A 45 14.09 26.67 -14.04
N LEU A 46 14.66 26.77 -15.24
CA LEU A 46 14.70 25.65 -16.18
C LEU A 46 15.43 24.45 -15.59
N ALA A 47 16.61 24.66 -15.00
CA ALA A 47 17.40 23.61 -14.36
C ALA A 47 16.66 22.98 -13.18
N VAL A 48 16.13 23.80 -12.26
CA VAL A 48 15.36 23.32 -11.09
C VAL A 48 14.13 22.54 -11.52
N GLY A 49 13.35 23.07 -12.47
CA GLY A 49 12.17 22.38 -13.00
C GLY A 49 12.54 21.06 -13.67
N THR A 50 13.63 21.02 -14.45
CA THR A 50 14.11 19.78 -15.10
C THR A 50 14.46 18.72 -14.06
N ILE A 51 15.22 19.08 -13.02
CA ILE A 51 15.58 18.16 -11.93
C ILE A 51 14.32 17.68 -11.21
N ALA A 52 13.39 18.57 -10.90
CA ALA A 52 12.13 18.23 -10.23
C ALA A 52 11.30 17.25 -11.07
N TRP A 53 11.19 17.46 -12.38
CA TRP A 53 10.51 16.53 -13.29
C TRP A 53 11.20 15.16 -13.36
N ILE A 54 12.53 15.11 -13.44
CA ILE A 54 13.28 13.85 -13.40
C ILE A 54 12.98 13.09 -12.11
N CYS A 55 13.05 13.76 -10.95
CA CYS A 55 12.71 13.19 -9.66
C CYS A 55 11.26 12.68 -9.62
N PHE A 56 10.31 13.47 -10.11
CA PHE A 56 8.90 13.11 -10.13
C PHE A 56 8.59 11.91 -11.05
N ILE A 57 9.20 11.87 -12.24
CA ILE A 57 9.07 10.76 -13.19
C ILE A 57 9.70 9.49 -12.60
N PHE A 58 10.92 9.59 -12.04
CA PHE A 58 11.60 8.46 -11.41
C PHE A 58 10.80 7.89 -10.23
N TRP A 59 10.29 8.75 -9.36
CA TRP A 59 9.41 8.37 -8.26
C TRP A 59 8.14 7.69 -8.79
N SER A 60 7.47 8.26 -9.80
CA SER A 60 6.25 7.70 -10.40
C SER A 60 6.50 6.31 -11.00
N TYR A 61 7.63 6.11 -11.68
CA TYR A 61 8.03 4.81 -12.21
C TYR A 61 8.21 3.78 -11.09
N ARG A 62 8.95 4.14 -10.03
CA ARG A 62 9.22 3.25 -8.90
C ARG A 62 7.97 2.90 -8.11
N SER A 63 7.05 3.84 -7.93
CA SER A 63 5.85 3.68 -7.11
C SER A 63 4.70 2.96 -7.83
N PHE A 64 4.50 3.21 -9.14
CA PHE A 64 3.31 2.69 -9.84
C PHE A 64 3.59 1.59 -10.87
N ILE A 65 4.74 1.65 -11.55
CA ILE A 65 5.08 0.72 -12.64
C ILE A 65 5.80 -0.51 -12.11
N ARG A 66 6.87 -0.31 -11.33
CA ARG A 66 7.72 -1.40 -10.82
C ARG A 66 6.93 -2.45 -10.01
N PRO A 67 6.01 -2.10 -9.10
CA PRO A 67 5.31 -3.10 -8.28
C PRO A 67 4.41 -4.02 -9.10
N ALA A 68 3.76 -3.51 -10.16
CA ALA A 68 2.85 -4.30 -11.00
C ALA A 68 3.56 -5.49 -11.66
N SER A 69 4.76 -5.25 -12.17
CA SER A 69 5.57 -6.30 -12.80
C SER A 69 6.20 -7.23 -11.75
N LYS A 70 6.61 -6.68 -10.61
CA LYS A 70 7.22 -7.45 -9.52
C LYS A 70 6.24 -8.46 -8.92
N GLN A 71 5.03 -8.03 -8.57
CA GLN A 71 3.99 -8.91 -7.98
C GLN A 71 3.64 -10.09 -8.89
N TYR A 72 3.57 -9.88 -10.20
CA TYR A 72 3.34 -10.96 -11.17
C TYR A 72 4.48 -11.98 -11.16
N ASN A 73 5.73 -11.51 -11.18
CA ASN A 73 6.89 -12.38 -11.17
C ASN A 73 7.03 -13.13 -9.84
N ASP A 74 6.77 -12.46 -8.72
CA ASP A 74 6.79 -13.04 -7.39
C ASP A 74 5.70 -14.14 -7.28
N ALA A 75 4.45 -13.85 -7.66
CA ALA A 75 3.37 -14.85 -7.68
C ALA A 75 3.72 -16.07 -8.56
N LYS A 76 4.28 -15.83 -9.76
CA LYS A 76 4.73 -16.92 -10.65
C LYS A 76 5.88 -17.74 -10.04
N SER A 77 6.79 -17.11 -9.29
CA SER A 77 7.86 -17.82 -8.60
C SER A 77 7.32 -18.70 -7.47
N ILE A 78 6.33 -18.21 -6.71
CA ILE A 78 5.73 -18.96 -5.59
C ILE A 78 4.98 -20.20 -6.09
N VAL A 79 4.25 -20.10 -7.21
CA VAL A 79 3.60 -21.27 -7.82
C VAL A 79 4.62 -22.35 -8.22
N LYS A 80 5.86 -21.98 -8.55
CA LYS A 80 6.90 -22.94 -8.97
C LYS A 80 7.75 -23.47 -7.81
N GLU A 81 8.15 -22.60 -6.90
CA GLU A 81 9.21 -22.83 -5.91
C GLU A 81 8.72 -22.69 -4.45
N GLY A 82 7.47 -22.27 -4.24
CA GLY A 82 6.89 -22.10 -2.91
C GLY A 82 6.68 -23.42 -2.18
N ILE A 83 6.63 -23.33 -0.85
CA ILE A 83 6.42 -24.48 0.03
C ILE A 83 4.95 -24.90 -0.07
N PRO A 84 4.65 -26.19 -0.37
CA PRO A 84 3.28 -26.66 -0.45
C PRO A 84 2.63 -26.64 0.92
N VAL A 85 1.44 -26.02 1.01
CA VAL A 85 0.64 -25.96 2.23
C VAL A 85 -0.83 -26.26 1.88
N VAL A 86 -1.53 -26.92 2.79
CA VAL A 86 -2.95 -27.21 2.63
C VAL A 86 -3.73 -26.23 3.49
N ALA A 87 -4.67 -25.53 2.86
CA ALA A 87 -5.56 -24.59 3.53
C ALA A 87 -6.99 -25.17 3.57
N HIS A 88 -7.70 -24.95 4.66
CA HIS A 88 -9.09 -25.36 4.86
C HIS A 88 -9.99 -24.13 4.85
N VAL A 89 -11.13 -24.20 4.17
CA VAL A 89 -12.07 -23.07 4.04
C VAL A 89 -13.04 -23.07 5.21
N GLU A 90 -12.90 -22.09 6.11
CA GLU A 90 -13.74 -21.92 7.30
C GLU A 90 -15.00 -21.11 6.97
N LYS A 91 -14.83 -20.01 6.21
CA LYS A 91 -15.93 -19.14 5.79
C LYS A 91 -15.75 -18.68 4.36
N LYS A 92 -16.87 -18.39 3.71
CA LYS A 92 -16.95 -17.89 2.35
C LYS A 92 -17.97 -16.76 2.27
N SER A 93 -17.58 -15.65 1.65
CA SER A 93 -18.49 -14.58 1.25
C SER A 93 -18.18 -14.11 -0.17
N ILE A 94 -19.19 -13.61 -0.89
CA ILE A 94 -19.03 -13.12 -2.26
C ILE A 94 -18.94 -11.60 -2.21
N LYS A 95 -17.78 -11.05 -2.56
CA LYS A 95 -17.53 -9.61 -2.54
C LYS A 95 -18.01 -8.93 -3.82
N LYS A 96 -17.83 -9.60 -4.96
CA LYS A 96 -18.27 -9.10 -6.26
C LYS A 96 -18.53 -10.25 -7.21
N GLU A 97 -19.63 -10.16 -7.94
CA GLU A 97 -19.95 -11.08 -9.02
C GLU A 97 -19.97 -10.33 -10.36
N THR A 98 -19.45 -10.96 -11.39
CA THR A 98 -19.46 -10.50 -12.78
C THR A 98 -19.58 -11.75 -13.66
N ASP A 99 -20.12 -11.62 -14.86
CA ASP A 99 -20.38 -12.76 -15.76
C ASP A 99 -19.14 -13.66 -15.99
N ASP A 100 -17.94 -13.08 -15.97
CA ASP A 100 -16.67 -13.78 -16.20
C ASP A 100 -15.99 -14.35 -14.93
N TYR A 101 -16.30 -13.79 -13.75
CA TYR A 101 -15.61 -14.17 -12.50
C TYR A 101 -16.35 -13.73 -11.24
N GLN A 102 -16.19 -14.51 -10.17
CA GLN A 102 -16.61 -14.18 -8.81
C GLN A 102 -15.39 -13.84 -7.96
N VAL A 103 -15.42 -12.70 -7.25
CA VAL A 103 -14.45 -12.36 -6.22
C VAL A 103 -14.99 -12.87 -4.89
N LEU A 104 -14.32 -13.88 -4.36
CA LEU A 104 -14.62 -14.52 -3.08
C LEU A 104 -13.72 -13.93 -2.01
N ASP A 105 -14.30 -13.69 -0.85
CA ASP A 105 -13.59 -13.34 0.37
C ASP A 105 -13.74 -14.53 1.34
N LEU A 106 -12.62 -15.22 1.56
CA LEU A 106 -12.53 -16.49 2.29
C LEU A 106 -11.84 -16.27 3.63
N GLU A 107 -12.26 -17.01 4.64
CA GLU A 107 -11.46 -17.22 5.85
C GLU A 107 -10.87 -18.62 5.76
N ILE A 108 -9.54 -18.72 5.70
CA ILE A 108 -8.86 -20.00 5.53
C ILE A 108 -7.99 -20.32 6.73
N SER A 109 -7.96 -21.59 7.15
CA SER A 109 -7.05 -22.09 8.17
C SER A 109 -5.93 -22.93 7.53
N LEU A 110 -4.68 -22.67 7.89
CA LEU A 110 -3.51 -23.38 7.35
C LEU A 110 -2.39 -23.49 8.39
N GLN A 111 -1.47 -24.43 8.19
CA GLN A 111 -0.25 -24.48 8.99
C GLN A 111 0.77 -23.46 8.46
N ASN A 112 1.25 -22.62 9.35
CA ASN A 112 2.30 -21.65 9.06
C ASN A 112 3.68 -22.33 8.92
N LEU A 113 4.74 -21.57 8.63
CA LEU A 113 6.10 -22.11 8.43
C LEU A 113 6.70 -22.76 9.68
N SER A 114 6.13 -22.49 10.86
CA SER A 114 6.50 -23.08 12.15
C SER A 114 5.58 -24.22 12.57
N GLY A 115 4.60 -24.61 11.74
CA GLY A 115 3.64 -25.68 12.01
C GLY A 115 2.43 -25.27 12.85
N THR A 116 2.27 -23.98 13.15
CA THR A 116 1.13 -23.43 13.90
C THR A 116 -0.09 -23.32 13.00
N LEU A 117 -1.24 -23.82 13.44
CA LEU A 117 -2.50 -23.62 12.73
C LEU A 117 -2.94 -22.15 12.88
N VAL A 118 -3.07 -21.45 11.75
CA VAL A 118 -3.49 -20.05 11.72
C VAL A 118 -4.65 -19.81 10.76
N ARG A 119 -5.57 -18.92 11.13
CA ARG A 119 -6.70 -18.42 10.35
C ARG A 119 -6.34 -17.06 9.75
N ILE A 120 -6.56 -16.92 8.45
CA ILE A 120 -6.27 -15.69 7.72
C ILE A 120 -7.40 -15.35 6.73
N PRO A 121 -7.70 -14.05 6.55
CA PRO A 121 -8.55 -13.62 5.46
C PRO A 121 -7.82 -13.75 4.12
N TYR A 122 -8.50 -14.25 3.09
CA TYR A 122 -7.95 -14.48 1.77
C TYR A 122 -8.95 -14.14 0.66
N GLU A 123 -8.58 -13.17 -0.18
CA GLU A 123 -9.38 -12.78 -1.35
C GLU A 123 -8.90 -13.50 -2.61
N ILE A 124 -9.82 -14.16 -3.31
CA ILE A 124 -9.54 -14.85 -4.56
C ILE A 124 -10.57 -14.51 -5.65
N SER A 125 -10.09 -14.37 -6.88
CA SER A 125 -10.93 -14.23 -8.06
C SER A 125 -11.09 -15.59 -8.73
N ASP A 126 -12.28 -16.18 -8.64
CA ASP A 126 -12.63 -17.45 -9.27
C ASP A 126 -13.31 -17.21 -10.62
N THR A 127 -12.70 -17.75 -11.68
CA THR A 127 -13.23 -17.71 -13.06
C THR A 127 -14.08 -18.93 -13.40
N ARG A 128 -14.15 -19.93 -12.51
CA ARG A 128 -14.89 -21.19 -12.69
C ARG A 128 -15.69 -21.51 -11.43
N SER A 129 -16.59 -20.59 -11.07
CA SER A 129 -17.41 -20.69 -9.86
C SER A 129 -18.35 -21.90 -9.90
N GLU A 130 -18.72 -22.39 -11.08
CA GLU A 130 -19.53 -23.58 -11.29
C GLU A 130 -18.91 -24.85 -10.72
N LYS A 131 -17.57 -24.88 -10.55
CA LYS A 131 -16.85 -26.03 -10.00
C LYS A 131 -16.90 -26.14 -8.48
N LYS A 132 -17.47 -25.15 -7.77
CA LYS A 132 -17.63 -25.14 -6.30
C LYS A 132 -16.35 -25.53 -5.54
N ARG A 133 -15.20 -25.03 -5.99
CA ARG A 133 -13.86 -25.42 -5.48
C ARG A 133 -13.48 -24.77 -4.15
N PHE A 134 -14.29 -23.83 -3.69
CA PHE A 134 -14.01 -22.95 -2.55
C PHE A 134 -15.21 -22.91 -1.59
N GLU A 135 -15.90 -24.04 -1.43
CA GLU A 135 -16.98 -24.17 -0.46
C GLU A 135 -16.43 -24.38 0.96
N VAL A 136 -17.23 -24.03 1.95
CA VAL A 136 -16.89 -24.23 3.36
C VAL A 136 -16.68 -25.72 3.63
N GLY A 137 -15.58 -26.06 4.29
CA GLY A 137 -15.17 -27.43 4.57
C GLY A 137 -14.23 -28.05 3.53
N GLU A 138 -14.02 -27.40 2.38
CA GLU A 138 -13.11 -27.91 1.35
C GLU A 138 -11.64 -27.58 1.66
N PHE A 139 -10.74 -28.42 1.12
CA PHE A 139 -9.30 -28.23 1.22
C PHE A 139 -8.72 -27.69 -0.08
N ILE A 140 -7.95 -26.61 0.03
CA ILE A 140 -7.28 -25.95 -1.09
C ILE A 140 -5.77 -26.21 -0.98
N LYS A 141 -5.20 -26.76 -2.05
CA LYS A 141 -3.75 -26.84 -2.19
C LYS A 141 -3.18 -25.47 -2.54
N MET A 142 -2.31 -24.97 -1.67
CA MET A 142 -1.66 -23.68 -1.82
C MET A 142 -0.14 -23.83 -1.76
N ARG A 143 0.55 -22.76 -2.16
CA ARG A 143 1.99 -22.60 -1.99
C ARG A 143 2.29 -21.30 -1.27
N MET A 144 3.20 -21.37 -0.32
CA MET A 144 3.62 -20.26 0.52
C MET A 144 5.03 -19.81 0.16
N ASP A 145 5.27 -18.49 0.13
CA ASP A 145 6.62 -17.94 -0.04
C ASP A 145 7.40 -18.03 1.29
N PRO A 146 8.54 -18.74 1.36
CA PRO A 146 9.36 -18.79 2.57
C PRO A 146 9.91 -17.42 3.00
N LYS A 147 10.01 -16.48 2.04
CA LYS A 147 10.48 -15.11 2.29
C LYS A 147 9.36 -14.13 2.64
N LEU A 148 8.12 -14.59 2.72
CA LEU A 148 6.93 -13.78 3.04
C LEU A 148 6.77 -12.54 2.15
N ARG A 149 7.19 -12.60 0.87
CA ARG A 149 6.98 -11.49 -0.07
C ARG A 149 5.52 -11.51 -0.52
N PRO A 150 4.85 -10.35 -0.64
CA PRO A 150 3.49 -10.31 -1.16
C PRO A 150 3.44 -10.68 -2.66
N PRO A 151 2.51 -11.55 -3.10
CA PRO A 151 1.52 -12.27 -2.28
C PRO A 151 2.14 -13.44 -1.50
N ILE A 152 1.83 -13.59 -0.21
CA ILE A 152 2.48 -14.59 0.67
C ILE A 152 2.07 -16.03 0.32
N ILE A 153 0.79 -16.22 -0.02
CA ILE A 153 0.20 -17.52 -0.37
C ILE A 153 -0.58 -17.45 -1.68
N VAL A 154 -0.49 -18.54 -2.44
CA VAL A 154 -1.09 -18.65 -3.78
C VAL A 154 -1.61 -20.08 -4.00
N PRO A 155 -2.84 -20.29 -4.49
CA PRO A 155 -3.33 -21.61 -4.87
C PRO A 155 -2.46 -22.25 -5.96
N GLU A 156 -2.22 -23.54 -5.87
CA GLU A 156 -1.36 -24.27 -6.81
C GLU A 156 -1.90 -24.23 -8.25
N ASP A 157 -3.23 -24.33 -8.40
CA ASP A 157 -3.91 -24.33 -9.70
C ASP A 157 -4.21 -22.92 -10.24
N VAL A 158 -3.67 -21.86 -9.63
CA VAL A 158 -3.97 -20.51 -10.09
C VAL A 158 -3.26 -20.23 -11.41
N GLN A 159 -4.03 -19.79 -12.40
CA GLN A 159 -3.45 -19.18 -13.60
C GLN A 159 -3.20 -17.71 -13.29
N VAL A 160 -1.95 -17.37 -12.97
CA VAL A 160 -1.54 -15.98 -12.77
C VAL A 160 -1.66 -15.25 -14.11
N LYS A 161 -2.80 -14.62 -14.35
CA LYS A 161 -3.03 -13.82 -15.56
C LYS A 161 -2.57 -12.40 -15.32
N LYS A 162 -1.70 -11.92 -16.21
CA LYS A 162 -1.33 -10.51 -16.26
C LYS A 162 -2.55 -9.71 -16.71
N ASN A 163 -3.02 -8.78 -15.88
CA ASN A 163 -4.06 -7.86 -16.31
C ASN A 163 -3.46 -6.82 -17.27
N ASN A 164 -3.38 -7.20 -18.55
CA ASN A 164 -2.80 -6.38 -19.60
C ASN A 164 -3.49 -5.02 -19.74
N ASN A 165 -4.78 -4.92 -19.45
CA ASN A 165 -5.50 -3.65 -19.51
C ASN A 165 -5.05 -2.69 -18.41
N ILE A 166 -4.91 -3.16 -17.17
CA ILE A 166 -4.39 -2.33 -16.07
C ILE A 166 -2.96 -1.90 -16.37
N ILE A 167 -2.12 -2.82 -16.84
CA ILE A 167 -0.72 -2.53 -17.13
C ILE A 167 -0.59 -1.56 -18.29
N ARG A 168 -1.32 -1.76 -19.39
CA ARG A 168 -1.39 -0.82 -20.52
C ARG A 168 -1.85 0.56 -20.07
N ARG A 169 -2.88 0.65 -19.21
CA ARG A 169 -3.33 1.94 -18.67
C ARG A 169 -2.27 2.62 -17.80
N ARG A 170 -1.56 1.87 -16.95
CA ARG A 170 -0.46 2.41 -16.13
C ARG A 170 0.69 2.92 -16.99
N TYR A 171 1.12 2.15 -17.98
CA TYR A 171 2.16 2.58 -18.93
C TYR A 171 1.68 3.78 -19.77
N GLY A 172 0.45 3.75 -20.27
CA GLY A 172 -0.13 4.87 -21.02
C GLY A 172 -0.20 6.16 -20.19
N ALA A 173 -0.58 6.07 -18.92
CA ALA A 173 -0.55 7.21 -18.00
C ALA A 173 0.88 7.72 -17.75
N PHE A 174 1.86 6.81 -17.63
CA PHE A 174 3.26 7.17 -17.45
C PHE A 174 3.85 7.85 -18.69
N VAL A 175 3.59 7.33 -19.89
CA VAL A 175 3.98 7.99 -21.14
C VAL A 175 3.27 9.32 -21.28
N GLY A 176 1.98 9.39 -20.94
CA GLY A 176 1.20 10.63 -20.91
C GLY A 176 1.81 11.69 -19.98
N LEU A 177 2.34 11.29 -18.81
CA LEU A 177 3.03 12.19 -17.89
C LEU A 177 4.30 12.78 -18.52
N ILE A 178 5.12 11.96 -19.18
CA ILE A 178 6.33 12.42 -19.87
C ILE A 178 5.97 13.34 -21.03
N ALA A 179 4.98 12.94 -21.84
CA ALA A 179 4.48 13.75 -22.94
C ALA A 179 3.92 15.09 -22.45
N PHE A 180 3.24 15.11 -21.31
CA PHE A 180 2.76 16.33 -20.66
C PHE A 180 3.94 17.20 -20.20
N ALA A 181 4.94 16.63 -19.52
CA ALA A 181 6.10 17.38 -19.02
C ALA A 181 6.85 18.12 -20.14
N VAL A 182 7.08 17.44 -21.27
CA VAL A 182 7.77 18.00 -22.43
C VAL A 182 6.85 18.89 -23.25
N GLY A 183 5.66 18.39 -23.57
CA GLY A 183 4.68 19.10 -24.41
C GLY A 183 4.21 20.40 -23.79
N TYR A 184 3.99 20.43 -22.47
CA TYR A 184 3.63 21.65 -21.75
C TYR A 184 4.76 22.69 -21.78
N LEU A 185 6.02 22.28 -21.64
CA LEU A 185 7.16 23.20 -21.78
C LEU A 185 7.22 23.82 -23.17
N ILE A 186 7.06 22.99 -24.21
CA ILE A 186 7.07 23.43 -25.61
C ILE A 186 5.89 24.38 -25.87
N PHE A 187 4.71 24.05 -25.36
CA PHE A 187 3.52 24.90 -25.48
C PHE A 187 3.72 26.26 -24.81
N SER A 188 4.19 26.30 -23.56
CA SER A 188 4.53 27.55 -22.86
C SER A 188 5.61 28.33 -23.61
N TYR A 189 6.63 27.65 -24.15
CA TYR A 189 7.65 28.29 -24.94
C TYR A 189 7.07 28.96 -26.20
N TRP A 190 6.23 28.26 -26.96
CA TRP A 190 5.61 28.81 -28.16
C TRP A 190 4.73 30.03 -27.85
N LEU A 191 3.95 29.96 -26.76
CA LEU A 191 3.01 31.00 -26.39
C LEU A 191 3.68 32.23 -25.73
N GLN A 192 4.70 32.04 -24.90
CA GLN A 192 5.20 33.06 -23.98
C GLN A 192 6.63 33.55 -24.28
N ASN A 193 7.38 32.88 -25.16
CA ASN A 193 8.76 33.27 -25.49
C ASN A 193 8.83 34.73 -25.98
N GLY A 194 7.98 35.11 -26.94
CA GLY A 194 7.92 36.48 -27.47
C GLY A 194 9.29 37.06 -27.89
N GLY A 195 10.23 36.20 -28.32
CA GLY A 195 11.60 36.56 -28.69
C GLY A 195 12.61 36.66 -27.54
N ASN A 196 12.25 36.31 -26.30
CA ASN A 196 13.08 36.49 -25.09
C ASN A 196 13.61 35.18 -24.50
N GLY A 197 13.46 34.08 -25.24
CA GLY A 197 13.84 32.73 -24.83
C GLY A 197 13.05 32.28 -23.60
N TRP A 198 13.75 31.74 -22.61
CA TRP A 198 13.18 31.10 -21.42
C TRP A 198 12.70 32.06 -20.34
N ARG A 199 12.75 33.38 -20.58
CA ARG A 199 12.49 34.42 -19.56
C ARG A 199 11.03 34.50 -19.09
N PHE A 200 10.14 33.72 -19.66
CA PHE A 200 8.79 33.49 -19.13
C PHE A 200 8.80 32.56 -17.90
N LEU A 201 9.83 31.73 -17.75
CA LEU A 201 9.99 30.87 -16.58
C LEU A 201 10.28 31.71 -15.34
N HIS A 202 9.47 31.48 -14.31
CA HIS A 202 9.58 32.07 -12.99
C HIS A 202 9.20 31.02 -11.94
N PHE A 203 9.37 31.33 -10.67
CA PHE A 203 9.17 30.37 -9.58
C PHE A 203 7.77 29.74 -9.57
N TRP A 204 6.71 30.54 -9.80
CA TRP A 204 5.33 30.09 -9.83
C TRP A 204 4.87 29.50 -11.16
N HIS A 205 5.73 29.50 -12.18
CA HIS A 205 5.35 29.00 -13.49
C HIS A 205 4.92 27.53 -13.37
N PRO A 206 3.78 27.12 -13.95
CA PRO A 206 3.23 25.79 -13.71
C PRO A 206 4.21 24.67 -14.06
N TRP A 207 5.03 24.85 -15.09
CA TRP A 207 6.01 23.83 -15.47
C TRP A 207 7.06 23.59 -14.38
N VAL A 208 7.38 24.60 -13.58
CA VAL A 208 8.31 24.49 -12.45
C VAL A 208 7.60 23.89 -11.23
N THR A 209 6.38 24.33 -10.93
CA THR A 209 5.68 23.96 -9.68
C THR A 209 4.96 22.61 -9.72
N ILE A 210 4.42 22.20 -10.86
CA ILE A 210 3.70 20.92 -11.05
C ILE A 210 4.49 19.69 -10.53
N PRO A 211 5.78 19.47 -10.84
CA PRO A 211 6.50 18.30 -10.33
C PRO A 211 6.64 18.29 -8.80
N PHE A 212 6.71 19.46 -8.15
CA PHE A 212 6.74 19.54 -6.69
C PHE A 212 5.40 19.17 -6.08
N TRP A 213 4.30 19.71 -6.62
CA TRP A 213 2.94 19.32 -6.21
C TRP A 213 2.68 17.84 -6.47
N GLY A 214 3.14 17.33 -7.61
CA GLY A 214 3.07 15.93 -7.99
C GLY A 214 3.81 15.02 -7.00
N LEU A 215 5.01 15.40 -6.58
CA LEU A 215 5.75 14.67 -5.55
C LEU A 215 5.06 14.76 -4.18
N PHE A 216 4.66 15.94 -3.75
CA PHE A 216 4.02 16.17 -2.45
C PHE A 216 2.72 15.37 -2.31
N PHE A 217 1.77 15.60 -3.23
CA PHE A 217 0.49 14.89 -3.22
C PHE A 217 0.65 13.43 -3.61
N GLY A 218 1.59 13.09 -4.49
CA GLY A 218 1.87 11.71 -4.87
C GLY A 218 2.37 10.88 -3.70
N VAL A 219 3.34 11.39 -2.93
CA VAL A 219 3.84 10.75 -1.71
C VAL A 219 2.73 10.65 -0.67
N LEU A 220 1.95 11.70 -0.48
CA LEU A 220 0.79 11.67 0.42
C LEU A 220 -0.22 10.59 0.00
N ILE A 221 -0.56 10.50 -1.29
CA ILE A 221 -1.45 9.46 -1.82
C ILE A 221 -0.86 8.08 -1.57
N VAL A 222 0.41 7.85 -1.92
CA VAL A 222 1.03 6.54 -1.70
C VAL A 222 1.05 6.21 -0.21
N ASN A 223 1.37 7.17 0.65
CA ASN A 223 1.37 6.92 2.09
C ASN A 223 -0.04 6.77 2.67
N VAL A 224 -1.07 7.39 2.12
CA VAL A 224 -2.45 7.22 2.60
C VAL A 224 -3.11 5.95 2.02
N VAL A 225 -2.87 5.67 0.75
CA VAL A 225 -3.45 4.53 0.02
C VAL A 225 -2.66 3.23 0.24
N MET A 226 -1.33 3.29 0.26
CA MET A 226 -0.45 2.15 0.55
C MET A 226 0.04 2.12 2.01
N GLY A 227 0.08 3.23 2.74
CA GLY A 227 0.72 3.32 4.07
C GLY A 227 -0.16 3.68 5.28
N GLY A 228 -1.44 4.06 5.14
CA GLY A 228 -2.18 4.63 6.27
C GLY A 228 -3.53 5.22 5.85
N LEU A 229 -4.52 4.36 5.63
CA LEU A 229 -5.58 4.16 6.62
C LEU A 229 -6.10 2.71 6.63
N LEU A 230 -5.44 1.80 5.92
CA LEU A 230 -5.82 0.39 5.82
C LEU A 230 -4.75 -0.59 6.34
N GLY A 231 -3.47 -0.20 6.41
CA GLY A 231 -2.45 -0.99 7.11
C GLY A 231 -2.69 -1.11 8.63
N SER A 232 -3.60 -0.28 9.17
CA SER A 232 -4.07 -0.35 10.57
C SER A 232 -5.39 -1.12 10.72
N PHE A 233 -6.03 -1.52 9.62
CA PHE A 233 -7.32 -2.24 9.63
C PHE A 233 -7.25 -3.62 8.97
N PHE A 234 -6.30 -3.87 8.06
CA PHE A 234 -6.07 -5.16 7.43
C PHE A 234 -4.59 -5.31 7.07
N GLY A 235 -3.85 -6.08 7.86
CA GLY A 235 -2.50 -6.53 7.55
C GLY A 235 -1.45 -5.67 8.23
N GLY A 236 -1.03 -6.17 9.39
CA GLY A 236 -0.18 -5.49 10.33
C GLY A 236 1.18 -5.05 9.81
N THR A 237 1.97 -4.52 10.75
CA THR A 237 3.39 -4.25 10.53
C THR A 237 4.07 -5.46 9.84
N ASN A 238 5.17 -5.27 9.09
CA ASN A 238 5.92 -6.41 8.52
C ASN A 238 6.13 -7.53 9.55
N ASN A 239 6.29 -7.13 10.81
CA ASN A 239 6.41 -7.98 11.99
C ASN A 239 5.14 -8.79 12.30
N GLU A 240 3.93 -8.25 12.16
CA GLU A 240 2.68 -9.00 12.37
C GLU A 240 2.46 -10.07 11.31
N MET A 241 2.71 -9.75 10.03
CA MET A 241 2.67 -10.77 8.98
C MET A 241 3.71 -11.86 9.26
N GLU A 242 4.90 -11.47 9.70
CA GLU A 242 5.94 -12.43 10.08
C GLU A 242 5.52 -13.30 11.28
N LEU A 243 4.89 -12.71 12.29
CA LEU A 243 4.33 -13.41 13.45
C LEU A 243 3.23 -14.39 13.07
N VAL A 244 2.32 -14.03 12.16
CA VAL A 244 1.27 -14.96 11.71
C VAL A 244 1.86 -16.14 10.92
N PHE A 245 2.79 -15.87 10.00
CA PHE A 245 3.32 -16.90 9.10
C PHE A 245 4.54 -17.68 9.61
N LYS A 246 5.24 -17.19 10.65
CA LYS A 246 6.39 -17.88 11.27
C LYS A 246 6.28 -18.00 12.80
N GLY A 247 5.29 -17.38 13.43
CA GLY A 247 5.19 -17.40 14.88
C GLY A 247 4.78 -18.76 15.43
N LYS A 248 5.23 -19.03 16.66
CA LYS A 248 4.86 -20.19 17.45
C LYS A 248 3.88 -19.79 18.56
N PRO A 249 2.90 -20.64 18.89
CA PRO A 249 1.98 -20.36 19.97
C PRO A 249 2.68 -20.53 21.31
N ALA A 250 2.42 -19.64 22.26
CA ALA A 250 2.81 -19.81 23.65
C ALA A 250 1.69 -19.30 24.57
N HIS A 251 1.53 -19.95 25.72
CA HIS A 251 0.70 -19.41 26.79
C HIS A 251 1.48 -18.30 27.49
N ALA A 252 0.86 -17.13 27.57
CA ALA A 252 1.47 -15.95 28.15
C ALA A 252 0.59 -15.34 29.22
N SER A 253 1.22 -14.92 30.31
CA SER A 253 0.59 -14.19 31.39
C SER A 253 0.76 -12.69 31.15
N VAL A 254 -0.34 -11.94 31.13
CA VAL A 254 -0.30 -10.48 31.05
C VAL A 254 0.12 -9.93 32.41
N ILE A 255 1.34 -9.38 32.48
CA ILE A 255 1.93 -8.82 33.71
C ILE A 255 1.49 -7.36 33.92
N ASP A 256 1.39 -6.61 32.83
CA ASP A 256 1.01 -5.20 32.82
C ASP A 256 0.25 -4.86 31.55
N ALA A 257 -0.78 -4.02 31.70
CA ALA A 257 -1.53 -3.44 30.61
C ALA A 257 -1.74 -1.95 30.91
N SER A 258 -1.00 -1.10 30.20
CA SER A 258 -0.99 0.34 30.43
C SER A 258 -1.40 1.12 29.18
N GLN A 259 -2.28 2.09 29.34
CA GLN A 259 -2.72 2.94 28.23
C GLN A 259 -1.56 3.83 27.76
N THR A 260 -1.38 3.98 26.44
CA THR A 260 -0.29 4.81 25.88
C THR A 260 -0.62 6.29 25.77
N GLY A 261 -1.84 6.69 26.13
CA GLY A 261 -2.39 8.03 25.89
C GLY A 261 -2.77 8.30 24.43
N THR A 262 -2.62 7.32 23.52
CA THR A 262 -2.98 7.45 22.10
C THR A 262 -4.33 6.78 21.83
N TYR A 263 -5.19 7.44 21.06
CA TYR A 263 -6.45 6.89 20.57
C TYR A 263 -6.43 6.80 19.05
N ILE A 264 -6.94 5.69 18.51
CA ILE A 264 -7.08 5.45 17.07
C ILE A 264 -8.53 5.08 16.82
N ASN A 265 -9.24 5.88 16.04
CA ASN A 265 -10.68 5.74 15.82
C ASN A 265 -11.48 5.66 17.13
N GLU A 266 -11.18 6.55 18.08
CA GLU A 266 -11.81 6.61 19.42
C GLU A 266 -11.58 5.35 20.29
N GLN A 267 -10.75 4.41 19.83
CA GLN A 267 -10.34 3.24 20.58
C GLN A 267 -8.95 3.47 21.20
N PRO A 268 -8.76 3.15 22.49
CA PRO A 268 -7.48 3.33 23.15
C PRO A 268 -6.43 2.35 22.62
N GLN A 269 -5.20 2.84 22.45
CA GLN A 269 -4.04 1.99 22.29
C GLN A 269 -3.46 1.64 23.66
N ILE A 270 -3.25 0.34 23.89
CA ILE A 270 -2.75 -0.20 25.15
C ILE A 270 -1.42 -0.91 24.89
N LYS A 271 -0.46 -0.67 25.78
CA LYS A 271 0.81 -1.38 25.82
C LYS A 271 0.64 -2.57 26.76
N PHE A 272 0.81 -3.77 26.21
CA PHE A 272 0.82 -5.01 26.96
C PHE A 272 2.26 -5.42 27.26
N LYS A 273 2.49 -5.90 28.48
CA LYS A 273 3.71 -6.59 28.87
C LYS A 273 3.32 -8.02 29.25
N VAL A 274 3.90 -8.99 28.56
CA VAL A 274 3.56 -10.41 28.71
C VAL A 274 4.79 -11.21 29.11
N GLU A 275 4.56 -12.24 29.91
CA GLU A 275 5.56 -13.25 30.27
C GLU A 275 5.16 -14.59 29.69
N PHE A 276 6.10 -15.31 29.10
CA PHE A 276 5.83 -16.64 28.53
C PHE A 276 7.08 -17.51 28.55
N LEU A 277 6.88 -18.82 28.44
CA LEU A 277 7.98 -19.77 28.22
C LEU A 277 8.17 -19.97 26.72
N ASP A 278 9.41 -19.82 26.24
CA ASP A 278 9.75 -20.20 24.88
C ASP A 278 9.90 -21.73 24.74
N ASP A 279 10.09 -22.22 23.51
CA ASP A 279 10.27 -23.65 23.21
C ASP A 279 11.47 -24.28 23.91
N SER A 280 12.44 -23.47 24.36
CA SER A 280 13.60 -23.94 25.13
C SER A 280 13.35 -24.00 26.64
N GLY A 281 12.14 -23.63 27.08
CA GLY A 281 11.75 -23.56 28.48
C GLY A 281 12.30 -22.31 29.19
N GLN A 282 12.81 -21.33 28.45
CA GLN A 282 13.32 -20.09 29.03
C GLN A 282 12.18 -19.09 29.20
N LEU A 283 12.10 -18.48 30.39
CA LEU A 283 11.17 -17.42 30.68
C LEU A 283 11.55 -16.15 29.91
N ARG A 284 10.64 -15.65 29.09
CA ARG A 284 10.80 -14.45 28.27
C ARG A 284 9.76 -13.42 28.66
N THR A 285 10.15 -12.16 28.57
CA THR A 285 9.24 -11.02 28.73
C THR A 285 9.25 -10.21 27.45
N ALA A 286 8.08 -9.92 26.91
CA ALA A 286 7.91 -9.11 25.71
C ALA A 286 6.89 -7.99 25.95
N SER A 287 6.96 -6.94 25.12
CA SER A 287 5.97 -5.88 25.18
C SER A 287 5.57 -5.42 23.79
N PHE A 288 4.28 -5.21 23.59
CA PHE A 288 3.71 -4.81 22.31
C PHE A 288 2.52 -3.88 22.53
N LYS A 289 2.10 -3.18 21.47
CA LYS A 289 0.98 -2.25 21.51
C LYS A 289 -0.16 -2.81 20.69
N LYS A 290 -1.38 -2.77 21.22
CA LYS A 290 -2.60 -3.18 20.51
C LYS A 290 -3.70 -2.15 20.74
N ILE A 291 -4.50 -1.88 19.70
CA ILE A 291 -5.73 -1.09 19.83
C ILE A 291 -6.79 -2.02 20.39
N VAL A 292 -7.43 -1.62 21.49
CA VAL A 292 -8.45 -2.45 22.14
C VAL A 292 -9.78 -1.71 22.12
N SER A 293 -10.84 -2.44 21.80
CA SER A 293 -12.20 -1.91 21.87
C SER A 293 -12.53 -1.47 23.30
N LEU A 294 -13.20 -0.32 23.44
CA LEU A 294 -13.69 0.17 24.74
C LEU A 294 -14.58 -0.86 25.43
N MET A 295 -15.34 -1.65 24.65
CA MET A 295 -16.21 -2.70 25.18
C MET A 295 -15.42 -3.86 25.79
N ASP A 296 -14.18 -4.10 25.38
CA ASP A 296 -13.37 -5.22 25.82
C ASP A 296 -12.32 -4.84 26.88
N LEU A 297 -12.29 -3.57 27.32
CA LEU A 297 -11.38 -3.09 28.36
C LEU A 297 -11.48 -3.90 29.66
N HIS A 298 -12.69 -4.34 30.00
CA HIS A 298 -12.93 -5.14 31.21
C HIS A 298 -12.35 -6.56 31.14
N LYS A 299 -11.96 -7.05 29.96
CA LYS A 299 -11.36 -8.38 29.74
C LYS A 299 -9.82 -8.36 29.76
N ILE A 300 -9.23 -7.19 30.00
CA ILE A 300 -7.78 -6.99 29.95
C ILE A 300 -7.09 -7.49 31.23
N ASP A 301 -7.81 -7.46 32.36
CA ASP A 301 -7.23 -7.78 33.65
C ASP A 301 -7.04 -9.29 33.83
N ARG A 302 -5.77 -9.71 33.72
CA ARG A 302 -5.19 -10.95 34.27
C ARG A 302 -5.75 -12.26 33.71
N GLU A 303 -5.82 -12.36 32.40
CA GLU A 303 -6.05 -13.63 31.71
C GLU A 303 -4.73 -14.18 31.16
N GLU A 304 -4.53 -15.49 31.32
CA GLU A 304 -3.60 -16.24 30.48
C GLU A 304 -4.13 -16.17 29.04
N ARG A 305 -3.29 -15.72 28.11
CA ARG A 305 -3.63 -15.56 26.70
C ARG A 305 -2.66 -16.31 25.83
N ILE A 306 -3.14 -16.76 24.67
CA ILE A 306 -2.27 -17.37 23.67
C ILE A 306 -1.65 -16.23 22.86
N ILE A 307 -0.32 -16.25 22.74
CA ILE A 307 0.42 -15.34 21.88
C ILE A 307 1.08 -16.12 20.75
N LEU A 308 1.33 -15.45 19.63
CA LEU A 308 2.32 -15.86 18.65
C LEU A 308 3.61 -15.10 18.92
N TYR A 309 4.74 -15.79 19.00
CA TYR A 309 6.06 -15.19 19.14
C TYR A 309 7.00 -15.67 18.04
N LEU A 310 7.98 -14.84 17.65
CA LEU A 310 9.01 -15.26 16.69
C LEU A 310 10.13 -16.05 17.39
N PRO A 311 10.43 -17.29 16.97
CA PRO A 311 11.52 -18.06 17.58
C PRO A 311 12.91 -17.40 17.41
N GLU A 312 13.13 -16.71 16.28
CA GLU A 312 14.38 -16.00 15.99
C GLU A 312 14.50 -14.69 16.80
N ASN A 313 13.37 -14.08 17.17
CA ASN A 313 13.32 -12.87 17.99
C ASN A 313 12.14 -12.92 18.98
N PRO A 314 12.31 -13.57 20.15
CA PRO A 314 11.22 -13.77 21.12
C PRO A 314 10.68 -12.48 21.76
N SER A 315 11.29 -11.33 21.48
CA SER A 315 10.75 -10.03 21.94
C SER A 315 9.57 -9.57 21.07
N GLU A 316 9.42 -10.13 19.88
CA GLU A 316 8.30 -9.85 18.98
C GLU A 316 7.17 -10.83 19.24
N VAL A 317 6.02 -10.28 19.60
CA VAL A 317 4.84 -11.05 20.01
C VAL A 317 3.56 -10.35 19.55
N ILE A 318 2.52 -11.14 19.31
CA ILE A 318 1.15 -10.67 19.10
C ILE A 318 0.16 -11.62 19.76
N PHE A 319 -0.98 -11.08 20.16
CA PHE A 319 -2.14 -11.84 20.61
C PHE A 319 -2.71 -12.75 19.50
N ALA A 320 -2.88 -14.03 19.80
CA ALA A 320 -3.22 -15.07 18.82
C ALA A 320 -4.74 -15.22 18.60
N GLU A 321 -5.60 -14.60 19.41
CA GLU A 321 -7.05 -14.83 19.43
C GLU A 321 -7.75 -14.46 18.11
N GLU A 322 -7.14 -13.60 17.29
CA GLU A 322 -7.64 -13.24 15.96
C GLU A 322 -7.16 -14.18 14.85
N TYR A 323 -6.17 -15.03 15.16
CA TYR A 323 -5.44 -15.83 14.18
C TYR A 323 -5.45 -17.33 14.47
N VAL A 324 -5.94 -17.82 15.63
CA VAL A 324 -5.89 -19.24 16.01
C VAL A 324 -7.28 -19.77 16.33
#